data_AF-X0X7L1-F1
#
_entry.id   AF-X0X7L1-F1
#
_cell.length_a   1.000
_cell.length_b   1.000
_cell.length_c   1.000
_cell.angle_alpha   90.00
_cell.angle_beta   90.00
_cell.angle_gamma   90.00
#
_symmetry.space_group_name_H-M   'P 1'
#
loop_
_entity.id
_entity.type
_entity.pdbx_description
1 polymer ?
#
loop_
_entity_poly.entity_id
_entity_poly.type
_entity_poly.pdbx_seq_one_letter_code
_entity_poly.pdbx_strand_id
1 'polypeptide(L)'
;MYAVYPGKQIIPGRHEKLTKAAKQSMIYRGDGATGWSMGWKINLWARLLDGDHAHKLIQNMISSKVYPNLWDAHPPFQIDGNFGYTAGVAEMLLQSHAGEIVLMPALPSAWKTGSVKGLCARGGFVLDMDWKDGALGSVTIQSRTGRECAVRYKDKTQKLKLKPGNKIKLTKKDF
;
A
#
# COMPACT_ATOMS: atom_id res chain seq x y z
N MET A 1 3.01 9.85 -14.26
CA MET A 1 2.59 9.00 -13.11
C MET A 1 3.70 8.71 -12.11
N TYR A 2 5.00 8.88 -12.44
CA TYR A 2 6.10 8.82 -11.45
C TYR A 2 5.84 9.65 -10.19
N ALA A 3 5.28 10.86 -10.36
CA ALA A 3 4.91 11.78 -9.28
C ALA A 3 3.97 11.18 -8.22
N VAL A 4 3.16 10.16 -8.58
CA VAL A 4 2.26 9.41 -7.68
C VAL A 4 2.99 8.21 -7.06
N TYR A 5 3.65 7.40 -7.90
CA TYR A 5 4.49 6.27 -7.49
C TYR A 5 5.60 6.02 -8.53
N PRO A 6 6.85 5.78 -8.12
CA PRO A 6 7.34 5.66 -6.73
C PRO A 6 7.60 7.01 -6.05
N GLY A 7 7.40 8.12 -6.75
CA GLY A 7 7.49 9.47 -6.21
C GLY A 7 6.47 9.76 -5.11
N LYS A 8 6.46 10.99 -4.62
CA LYS A 8 5.58 11.47 -3.53
C LYS A 8 5.18 12.93 -3.72
N GLN A 9 5.09 13.36 -4.98
CA GLN A 9 4.75 14.74 -5.35
C GLN A 9 3.23 14.94 -5.42
N ILE A 10 2.48 13.88 -5.73
CA ILE A 10 1.00 13.88 -5.69
C ILE A 10 0.58 12.95 -4.55
N ILE A 11 -0.19 13.49 -3.62
CA ILE A 11 -0.60 12.84 -2.36
C ILE A 11 -2.10 13.11 -2.18
N PRO A 12 -2.98 12.09 -2.18
CA PRO A 12 -4.38 12.26 -1.84
C PRO A 12 -4.58 12.94 -0.48
N GLY A 13 -5.57 13.82 -0.36
CA GLY A 13 -5.79 14.66 0.82
C GLY A 13 -4.95 15.94 0.86
N ARG A 14 -3.86 16.04 0.08
CA ARG A 14 -3.04 17.27 -0.04
C ARG A 14 -3.16 17.95 -1.40
N HIS A 15 -3.37 17.16 -2.46
CA HIS A 15 -3.31 17.63 -3.84
C HIS A 15 -4.56 17.23 -4.64
N GLU A 16 -5.76 17.51 -4.13
CA GLU A 16 -7.04 17.00 -4.66
C GLU A 16 -7.21 17.14 -6.18
N LYS A 17 -6.94 18.31 -6.76
CA LYS A 17 -7.05 18.53 -8.22
C LYS A 17 -6.10 17.62 -9.01
N LEU A 18 -4.85 17.48 -8.55
CA LEU A 18 -3.85 16.63 -9.19
C LEU A 18 -4.15 15.14 -8.98
N THR A 19 -4.66 14.75 -7.80
CA THR A 19 -5.11 13.38 -7.52
C THR A 19 -6.25 12.97 -8.45
N LYS A 20 -7.25 13.84 -8.66
CA LYS A 20 -8.34 13.60 -9.61
C LYS A 20 -7.84 13.47 -11.04
N ALA A 21 -6.94 14.36 -11.48
CA ALA A 21 -6.34 14.29 -12.81
C ALA A 21 -5.49 13.01 -13.00
N ALA A 22 -4.75 12.60 -11.96
CA ALA A 22 -3.97 11.37 -11.95
C ALA A 22 -4.87 10.13 -12.06
N LYS A 23 -5.97 10.07 -11.30
CA LYS A 23 -6.97 9.00 -11.41
C LYS A 23 -7.60 8.95 -12.80
N GLN A 24 -7.97 10.11 -13.37
CA GLN A 24 -8.50 10.18 -14.72
C GLN A 24 -7.49 9.66 -15.77
N SER A 25 -6.21 10.01 -15.61
CA SER A 25 -5.13 9.51 -16.48
C SER A 25 -4.99 7.98 -16.40
N MET A 26 -5.14 7.40 -15.21
CA MET A 26 -5.13 5.94 -15.03
C MET A 26 -6.33 5.27 -15.69
N ILE A 27 -7.53 5.85 -15.57
CA ILE A 27 -8.74 5.36 -16.24
C ILE A 27 -8.54 5.32 -17.76
N TYR A 28 -8.02 6.40 -18.35
CA TYR A 28 -7.71 6.43 -19.80
C TYR A 28 -6.62 5.45 -20.22
N ARG A 29 -5.64 5.16 -19.35
CA ARG A 29 -4.60 4.16 -19.62
C ARG A 29 -5.11 2.72 -19.55
N GLY A 30 -6.28 2.50 -18.94
CA GLY A 30 -6.93 1.20 -18.83
C GLY A 30 -6.19 0.19 -17.94
N ASP A 31 -6.78 -0.99 -17.79
CA ASP A 31 -6.34 -2.01 -16.84
C ASP A 31 -5.51 -3.13 -17.45
N GLY A 32 -5.38 -3.20 -18.78
CA GLY A 32 -4.52 -4.17 -19.47
C GLY A 32 -3.12 -3.60 -19.72
N ALA A 33 -2.09 -4.44 -19.59
CA ALA A 33 -0.72 -4.15 -20.03
C ALA A 33 0.19 -5.40 -19.92
N THR A 34 1.50 -5.21 -20.08
CA THR A 34 2.57 -6.17 -19.75
C THR A 34 2.73 -6.35 -18.23
N GLY A 35 3.45 -7.38 -17.80
CA GLY A 35 3.72 -7.69 -16.40
C GLY A 35 4.18 -6.52 -15.51
N TRP A 36 5.33 -5.90 -15.80
CA TRP A 36 5.79 -4.69 -15.08
C TRP A 36 4.76 -3.57 -15.00
N SER A 37 3.99 -3.36 -16.08
CA SER A 37 3.03 -2.27 -16.15
C SER A 37 1.84 -2.56 -15.24
N MET A 38 1.38 -3.82 -15.18
CA MET A 38 0.39 -4.27 -14.20
C MET A 38 0.89 -4.07 -12.77
N GLY A 39 2.12 -4.50 -12.49
CA GLY A 39 2.78 -4.29 -11.19
C GLY A 39 2.81 -2.80 -10.80
N TRP A 40 3.18 -1.92 -11.73
CA TRP A 40 3.20 -0.48 -11.47
C TRP A 40 1.79 0.10 -11.25
N LYS A 41 0.81 -0.34 -12.03
CA LYS A 41 -0.59 0.11 -11.88
C LYS A 41 -1.17 -0.29 -10.52
N ILE A 42 -0.86 -1.47 -9.98
CA ILE A 42 -1.26 -1.86 -8.62
C ILE A 42 -0.77 -0.83 -7.59
N ASN A 43 0.52 -0.47 -7.66
CA ASN A 43 1.10 0.54 -6.77
C ASN A 43 0.48 1.93 -6.95
N LEU A 44 0.16 2.31 -8.20
CA LEU A 44 -0.48 3.60 -8.50
C LEU A 44 -1.90 3.65 -7.93
N TRP A 45 -2.70 2.59 -8.07
CA TRP A 45 -4.05 2.53 -7.50
C TRP A 45 -4.03 2.46 -5.98
N ALA A 46 -3.07 1.75 -5.38
CA ALA A 46 -2.83 1.79 -3.95
C ALA A 46 -2.53 3.22 -3.46
N ARG A 47 -1.67 3.97 -4.17
CA ARG A 47 -1.37 5.39 -3.87
C ARG A 47 -2.52 6.34 -4.11
N LEU A 48 -3.50 5.96 -4.93
CA LEU A 48 -4.73 6.70 -5.17
C LEU A 48 -5.87 6.29 -4.21
N LEU A 49 -5.56 5.46 -3.20
CA LEU A 49 -6.48 4.98 -2.17
C LEU A 49 -7.66 4.16 -2.73
N ASP A 50 -7.47 3.50 -3.87
CA ASP A 50 -8.49 2.68 -4.53
C ASP A 50 -8.11 1.20 -4.42
N GLY A 51 -8.44 0.61 -3.27
CA GLY A 51 -8.10 -0.78 -2.94
C GLY A 51 -8.76 -1.80 -3.86
N ASP A 52 -10.03 -1.56 -4.22
CA ASP A 52 -10.79 -2.47 -5.09
C ASP A 52 -10.22 -2.48 -6.51
N HIS A 53 -9.82 -1.32 -7.04
CA HIS A 53 -9.18 -1.25 -8.36
C HIS A 53 -7.79 -1.90 -8.34
N ALA A 54 -7.00 -1.69 -7.28
CA ALA A 54 -5.72 -2.37 -7.10
C ALA A 54 -5.90 -3.90 -7.04
N HIS A 55 -6.91 -4.40 -6.32
CA HIS A 55 -7.24 -5.82 -6.23
C HIS A 55 -7.69 -6.41 -7.57
N LYS A 56 -8.49 -5.68 -8.35
CA LYS A 56 -8.86 -6.08 -9.72
C LYS A 56 -7.62 -6.29 -10.59
N LEU A 57 -6.63 -5.41 -10.49
CA LEU A 57 -5.37 -5.57 -11.24
C LEU A 57 -4.53 -6.75 -10.77
N ILE A 58 -4.52 -7.03 -9.47
CA ILE A 58 -3.93 -8.27 -8.92
C ILE A 58 -4.56 -9.49 -9.59
N GLN A 59 -5.91 -9.54 -9.67
CA GLN A 59 -6.62 -10.65 -10.30
C GLN A 59 -6.27 -10.78 -11.79
N ASN A 60 -6.23 -9.66 -12.53
CA ASN A 60 -5.85 -9.64 -13.94
C ASN A 60 -4.41 -10.13 -14.18
N MET A 61 -3.48 -9.76 -13.29
CA MET A 61 -2.08 -10.17 -13.38
C MET A 61 -1.95 -11.68 -13.15
N ILE A 62 -2.58 -12.20 -12.09
CA ILE A 62 -2.55 -13.63 -11.76
C ILE A 62 -3.23 -14.48 -12.85
N SER A 63 -4.29 -13.97 -13.49
CA SER A 63 -5.03 -14.73 -14.50
C SER A 63 -4.36 -14.78 -15.87
N SER A 64 -3.49 -13.81 -16.20
CA SER A 64 -3.02 -13.63 -17.59
C SER A 64 -1.57 -13.18 -17.76
N LYS A 65 -0.86 -12.84 -16.69
CA LYS A 65 0.50 -12.29 -16.71
C LYS A 65 1.48 -13.06 -15.84
N VAL A 66 1.18 -14.32 -15.56
CA VAL A 66 2.11 -15.24 -14.93
C VAL A 66 2.13 -16.57 -15.68
N TYR A 67 3.31 -17.19 -15.75
CA TYR A 67 3.48 -18.56 -16.21
C TYR A 67 3.01 -19.56 -15.12
N PRO A 68 2.89 -20.87 -15.41
CA PRO A 68 2.52 -21.88 -14.42
C PRO A 68 3.42 -21.94 -13.18
N ASN A 69 4.67 -21.48 -13.30
CA ASN A 69 5.63 -21.35 -12.19
C ASN A 69 5.54 -20.01 -11.44
N LEU A 70 4.47 -19.23 -11.68
CA LEU A 70 4.21 -17.89 -11.12
C LEU A 70 5.21 -16.80 -11.53
N TRP A 71 6.08 -17.06 -12.51
CA TRP A 71 6.94 -16.01 -13.06
C TRP A 71 6.13 -15.04 -13.90
N ASP A 72 6.39 -13.75 -13.70
CA ASP A 72 5.74 -12.69 -14.44
C ASP A 72 6.08 -12.76 -15.94
N ALA A 73 5.06 -12.46 -16.75
CA ALA A 73 5.11 -12.53 -18.20
C ALA A 73 4.91 -11.13 -18.79
N HIS A 74 5.96 -10.63 -19.44
CA HIS A 74 5.85 -9.45 -20.29
C HIS A 74 4.88 -9.70 -21.46
N PRO A 75 4.96 -10.80 -22.25
CA PRO A 75 6.00 -11.85 -22.39
C PRO A 75 7.27 -11.38 -23.14
N PRO A 76 8.42 -12.08 -23.00
CA PRO A 76 8.66 -13.32 -22.24
C PRO A 76 8.79 -13.07 -20.73
N PHE A 77 9.43 -13.99 -19.99
CA PHE A 77 9.73 -13.80 -18.56
C PHE A 77 10.43 -12.46 -18.30
N GLN A 78 9.87 -11.69 -17.37
CA GLN A 78 10.48 -10.52 -16.76
C GLN A 78 10.15 -10.57 -15.26
N ILE A 79 11.11 -10.36 -14.39
CA ILE A 79 10.88 -10.51 -12.93
C ILE A 79 10.26 -9.26 -12.28
N ASP A 80 10.27 -8.15 -13.02
CA ASP A 80 9.82 -6.85 -12.53
C ASP A 80 8.35 -6.84 -12.09
N GLY A 81 7.46 -7.55 -12.78
CA GLY A 81 6.06 -7.68 -12.37
C GLY A 81 5.89 -8.41 -11.05
N ASN A 82 6.67 -9.48 -10.77
CA ASN A 82 6.62 -10.18 -9.48
C ASN A 82 6.97 -9.24 -8.31
N PHE A 83 8.02 -8.44 -8.47
CA PHE A 83 8.42 -7.46 -7.45
C PHE A 83 7.44 -6.29 -7.35
N GLY A 84 6.93 -5.81 -8.49
CA GLY A 84 5.89 -4.79 -8.56
C GLY A 84 4.61 -5.21 -7.83
N TYR A 85 4.17 -6.46 -8.01
CA TYR A 85 3.05 -7.06 -7.28
C TYR A 85 3.28 -7.03 -5.76
N THR A 86 4.45 -7.50 -5.32
CA THR A 86 4.80 -7.58 -3.90
C THR A 86 4.82 -6.19 -3.26
N ALA A 87 5.43 -5.21 -3.93
CA ALA A 87 5.43 -3.82 -3.50
C ALA A 87 4.01 -3.23 -3.46
N GLY A 88 3.17 -3.58 -4.44
CA GLY A 88 1.79 -3.12 -4.53
C GLY A 88 0.94 -3.60 -3.37
N VAL A 89 1.02 -4.89 -3.02
CA VAL A 89 0.33 -5.46 -1.85
C VAL A 89 0.77 -4.75 -0.56
N ALA A 90 2.07 -4.49 -0.39
CA ALA A 90 2.56 -3.74 0.75
C ALA A 90 2.03 -2.29 0.79
N GLU A 91 2.01 -1.58 -0.34
CA GLU A 91 1.49 -0.21 -0.45
C GLU A 91 -0.04 -0.11 -0.28
N MET A 92 -0.79 -1.18 -0.54
CA MET A 92 -2.23 -1.27 -0.23
C MET A 92 -2.47 -1.33 1.29
N LEU A 93 -1.59 -2.04 1.99
CA LEU A 93 -1.70 -2.31 3.42
C LEU A 93 -1.04 -1.22 4.29
N LEU A 94 0.05 -0.61 3.81
CA LEU A 94 0.83 0.35 4.58
C LEU A 94 1.50 1.40 3.67
N GLN A 95 1.30 2.68 3.98
CA GLN A 95 2.01 3.77 3.32
C GLN A 95 2.81 4.58 4.34
N SER A 96 4.01 5.06 3.95
CA SER A 96 4.85 5.86 4.85
C SER A 96 5.61 6.99 4.15
N HIS A 97 5.13 7.43 2.98
CA HIS A 97 5.86 8.33 2.09
C HIS A 97 5.55 9.82 2.30
N ALA A 98 4.48 10.14 3.02
CA ALA A 98 3.94 11.49 3.17
C ALA A 98 4.24 12.16 4.52
N GLY A 99 5.24 11.68 5.26
CA GLY A 99 5.59 12.21 6.60
C GLY A 99 4.75 11.62 7.75
N GLU A 100 3.89 10.66 7.44
CA GLU A 100 3.14 9.85 8.39
C GLU A 100 3.10 8.40 7.90
N ILE A 101 2.80 7.48 8.81
CA ILE A 101 2.49 6.08 8.53
C ILE A 101 0.98 5.96 8.40
N VAL A 102 0.46 5.51 7.27
CA VAL A 102 -0.97 5.33 7.03
C VAL A 102 -1.27 3.84 6.99
N LEU A 103 -2.18 3.40 7.88
CA LEU A 103 -2.60 2.02 8.02
C LEU A 103 -3.76 1.72 7.07
N MET A 104 -3.67 0.59 6.36
CA MET A 104 -4.71 0.07 5.47
C MET A 104 -5.24 1.11 4.46
N PRO A 105 -4.37 1.92 3.80
CA PRO A 105 -4.79 3.05 2.97
C PRO A 105 -5.64 2.64 1.76
N ALA A 106 -5.47 1.42 1.26
CA ALA A 106 -6.20 0.90 0.12
C ALA A 106 -6.53 -0.59 0.33
N LEU A 107 -7.06 -0.95 1.51
CA LEU A 107 -7.58 -2.30 1.74
C LEU A 107 -8.79 -2.56 0.81
N PRO A 108 -8.78 -3.60 -0.03
CA PRO A 108 -9.92 -3.93 -0.87
C PRO A 108 -11.06 -4.53 -0.04
N SER A 109 -12.29 -4.30 -0.49
CA SER A 109 -13.51 -4.89 0.06
C SER A 109 -13.48 -6.43 0.11
N ALA A 110 -12.73 -7.06 -0.80
CA ALA A 110 -12.52 -8.50 -0.85
C ALA A 110 -11.73 -9.05 0.36
N TRP A 111 -10.84 -8.25 0.97
CA TRP A 111 -10.00 -8.68 2.09
C TRP A 111 -10.65 -8.36 3.43
N LYS A 112 -11.79 -8.99 3.72
CA LYS A 112 -12.56 -8.70 4.95
C LYS A 112 -11.78 -8.97 6.23
N THR A 113 -11.03 -10.07 6.29
CA THR A 113 -10.30 -10.49 7.47
C THR A 113 -8.91 -10.96 7.08
N GLY A 114 -7.90 -10.55 7.84
CA GLY A 114 -6.52 -10.92 7.54
C GLY A 114 -5.53 -10.34 8.53
N SER A 115 -4.25 -10.63 8.28
CA SER A 115 -3.15 -10.05 9.03
C SER A 115 -1.89 -9.97 8.17
N VAL A 116 -0.97 -9.10 8.56
CA VAL A 116 0.37 -9.00 7.98
C VAL A 116 1.38 -8.69 9.09
N LYS A 117 2.59 -9.22 8.94
CA LYS A 117 3.68 -9.03 9.91
C LYS A 117 4.95 -8.58 9.20
N GLY A 118 5.74 -7.75 9.87
CA GLY A 118 7.08 -7.35 9.43
C GLY A 118 7.13 -6.24 8.38
N LEU A 119 6.02 -5.54 8.08
CA LEU A 119 6.06 -4.43 7.13
C LEU A 119 6.90 -3.29 7.69
N CYS A 120 7.84 -2.79 6.88
CA CYS A 120 8.72 -1.71 7.28
C CYS A 120 8.16 -0.36 6.80
N ALA A 121 8.13 0.62 7.70
CA ALA A 121 7.84 2.01 7.37
C ALA A 121 9.10 2.88 7.46
N ARG A 122 9.10 3.97 6.65
CA ARG A 122 10.15 4.99 6.68
C ARG A 122 10.31 5.56 8.09
N GLY A 123 11.54 5.89 8.47
CA GLY A 123 11.88 6.28 9.84
C GLY A 123 12.34 5.13 10.72
N GLY A 124 12.28 3.88 10.23
CA GLY A 124 12.79 2.71 10.94
C GLY A 124 11.75 2.09 11.87
N PHE A 125 10.51 1.93 11.37
CA PHE A 125 9.44 1.27 12.10
C PHE A 125 9.11 -0.08 11.46
N VAL A 126 8.73 -1.05 12.28
CA VAL A 126 8.22 -2.35 11.85
C VAL A 126 6.82 -2.53 12.39
N LEU A 127 5.90 -2.93 11.52
CA LEU A 127 4.49 -3.03 11.84
C LEU A 127 3.97 -4.44 11.58
N ASP A 128 3.24 -4.93 12.58
CA ASP A 128 2.38 -6.09 12.48
C ASP A 128 0.93 -5.60 12.66
N MET A 129 0.01 -6.03 11.82
CA MET A 129 -1.40 -5.63 11.95
C MET A 129 -2.36 -6.74 11.56
N ASP A 130 -3.53 -6.71 12.16
CA ASP A 130 -4.66 -7.58 11.87
C ASP A 130 -5.93 -6.74 11.66
N TRP A 131 -6.86 -7.28 10.88
CA TRP A 131 -8.14 -6.65 10.61
C TRP A 131 -9.25 -7.69 10.50
N LYS A 132 -10.46 -7.24 10.79
CA LYS A 132 -11.69 -8.03 10.71
C LYS A 132 -12.81 -7.14 10.18
N ASP A 133 -13.64 -7.70 9.30
CA ASP A 133 -14.76 -7.00 8.65
C ASP A 133 -14.32 -5.67 7.99
N GLY A 134 -13.14 -5.67 7.38
CA GLY A 134 -12.54 -4.51 6.71
C GLY A 134 -12.03 -3.40 7.65
N ALA A 135 -12.03 -3.64 8.97
CA ALA A 135 -11.61 -2.67 9.98
C ALA A 135 -10.40 -3.16 10.76
N LEU A 136 -9.51 -2.23 11.11
CA LEU A 136 -8.34 -2.49 11.95
C LEU A 136 -8.77 -3.16 13.26
N GLY A 137 -8.19 -4.34 13.53
CA GLY A 137 -8.27 -5.03 14.82
C GLY A 137 -7.22 -4.46 15.75
N SER A 138 -5.95 -4.75 15.45
CA SER A 138 -4.81 -4.15 16.13
C SER A 138 -3.61 -3.89 15.22
N VAL A 139 -2.72 -3.02 15.69
CA VAL A 139 -1.40 -2.78 15.08
C VAL A 139 -0.35 -2.76 16.19
N THR A 140 0.71 -3.54 16.02
CA THR A 140 1.91 -3.50 16.86
C THR A 140 3.01 -2.79 16.10
N ILE A 141 3.57 -1.74 16.70
CA ILE A 141 4.56 -0.87 16.08
C ILE A 141 5.85 -0.95 16.89
N GLN A 142 6.92 -1.40 16.27
CA GLN A 142 8.26 -1.37 16.83
C GLN A 142 9.04 -0.18 16.27
N SER A 143 9.69 0.61 17.12
CA SER A 143 10.66 1.61 16.69
C SER A 143 12.07 1.03 16.74
N ARG A 144 12.80 1.03 15.62
CA ARG A 144 14.22 0.63 15.57
C ARG A 144 15.17 1.79 15.87
N THR A 145 14.73 3.03 15.68
CA THR A 145 15.60 4.22 15.65
C THR A 145 15.27 5.26 16.72
N GLY A 146 14.14 5.12 17.42
CA GLY A 146 13.70 6.09 18.43
C GLY A 146 13.08 7.37 17.87
N ARG A 147 12.88 7.47 16.55
CA ARG A 147 12.27 8.65 15.93
C ARG A 147 10.81 8.81 16.32
N GLU A 148 10.35 10.05 16.30
CA GLU A 148 8.92 10.35 16.39
C GLU A 148 8.23 9.96 15.07
N CYS A 149 6.99 9.49 15.17
CA CYS A 149 6.14 9.28 14.01
C CYS A 149 4.69 9.63 14.29
N ALA A 150 3.99 10.03 13.22
CA ALA A 150 2.54 10.08 13.19
C ALA A 150 2.03 8.82 12.50
N VAL A 151 1.04 8.15 13.12
CA VAL A 151 0.37 6.98 12.56
C VAL A 151 -1.08 7.35 12.35
N ARG A 152 -1.62 7.11 11.15
CA ARG A 152 -2.98 7.44 10.78
C ARG A 152 -3.75 6.19 10.42
N TYR A 153 -4.96 6.09 10.95
CA TYR A 153 -5.97 5.14 10.53
C TYR A 153 -7.24 5.92 10.17
N LYS A 154 -7.68 5.80 8.91
CA LYS A 154 -8.75 6.63 8.33
C LYS A 154 -8.45 8.13 8.51
N ASP A 155 -9.33 8.85 9.20
CA ASP A 155 -9.33 10.28 9.44
C ASP A 155 -8.58 10.69 10.73
N LYS A 156 -8.07 9.71 11.49
CA LYS A 156 -7.54 9.96 12.82
C LYS A 156 -6.07 9.57 12.95
N THR A 157 -5.31 10.41 13.67
CA THR A 157 -3.85 10.33 13.74
C THR A 157 -3.37 10.29 15.18
N GLN A 158 -2.56 9.29 15.49
CA GLN A 158 -1.86 9.12 16.76
C GLN A 158 -0.38 9.48 16.61
N LYS A 159 0.13 10.38 17.45
CA LYS A 159 1.56 10.71 17.52
C LYS A 159 2.25 9.75 18.48
N LEU A 160 3.41 9.24 18.09
CA LEU A 160 4.18 8.26 18.85
C LEU A 160 5.64 8.71 19.00
N LYS A 161 6.18 8.48 20.19
CA LYS A 161 7.60 8.57 20.50
C LYS A 161 7.98 7.36 21.32
N LEU A 162 8.68 6.42 20.70
CA LEU A 162 9.12 5.18 21.33
C LEU A 162 10.63 5.18 21.43
N LYS A 163 11.20 4.62 22.49
CA LYS A 163 12.64 4.34 22.54
C LYS A 163 13.00 3.27 21.50
N PRO A 164 14.25 3.25 20.97
CA PRO A 164 14.71 2.17 20.10
C PRO A 164 14.48 0.79 20.75
N GLY A 165 14.01 -0.18 19.97
CA GLY A 165 13.67 -1.53 20.40
C GLY A 165 12.25 -1.67 20.95
N ASN A 166 11.64 -0.61 21.50
CA ASN A 166 10.34 -0.68 22.13
C ASN A 166 9.20 -0.88 21.13
N LYS A 167 8.15 -1.53 21.62
CA LYS A 167 6.90 -1.79 20.89
C LYS A 167 5.73 -1.12 21.59
N ILE A 168 4.74 -0.71 20.81
CA ILE A 168 3.42 -0.33 21.31
C ILE A 168 2.36 -1.09 20.51
N LYS A 169 1.29 -1.51 21.18
CA LYS A 169 0.11 -2.07 20.53
C LYS A 169 -1.02 -1.05 20.59
N LEU A 170 -1.62 -0.76 19.45
CA LEU A 170 -2.79 0.10 19.30
C LEU A 170 -3.93 -0.70 18.68
N THR A 171 -5.13 -0.24 18.92
CA THR A 171 -6.39 -0.76 18.39
C THR A 171 -7.14 0.36 17.69
N LYS A 172 -8.26 0.03 17.03
CA LYS A 172 -9.16 1.04 16.46
C LYS A 172 -9.66 2.10 17.45
N LYS A 173 -9.59 1.86 18.77
CA LYS A 173 -10.04 2.82 19.80
C LYS A 173 -9.00 3.90 20.10
N ASP A 174 -7.74 3.63 19.81
CA ASP A 174 -6.62 4.56 19.99
C ASP A 174 -6.50 5.56 18.84
N PHE A 175 -7.30 5.36 17.78
CA PHE A 175 -7.54 6.30 16.70
C PHE A 175 -8.97 6.82 16.88
#